data_AF-A0A2D9U139-F1
#
_entry.id   AF-A0A2D9U139-F1
#
_cell.length_a   1.000
_cell.length_b   1.000
_cell.length_c   1.000
_cell.angle_alpha   90.00
_cell.angle_beta   90.00
_cell.angle_gamma   90.00
#
_symmetry.space_group_name_H-M   'P 1'
#
loop_
_entity.id
_entity.type
_entity.pdbx_description
1 polymer ?
#
loop_
_entity_poly.entity_id
_entity_poly.type
_entity_poly.pdbx_seq_one_letter_code
_entity_poly.pdbx_strand_id
1 'polypeptide(L)'
;MALGSCSGRCGRPAGGVQTVTTLYEDEALFLAHSVALEQEAAQRLYELANTMDVHNNRELQGLLLELAAYSEHHALAVEALCQGRTLPSLRAWEYSWPQEESPEVFHYARVHYLMTAEQALQVALEVEQNARGFYEDVARRSGNPALAELASRFAGEEAEHVQALQARLQVLQSAAALDNTDFDPPHMPE
;
A
#
# COMPACT_ATOMS: atom_id res chain seq x y z
N MET A 1 -48.92 -52.79 18.80
CA MET A 1 -47.85 -52.55 17.79
C MET A 1 -47.98 -51.12 17.27
N ALA A 2 -46.90 -50.33 17.41
CA ALA A 2 -46.49 -49.06 16.75
C ALA A 2 -47.58 -47.99 16.45
N LEU A 3 -47.65 -46.80 17.09
CA LEU A 3 -46.70 -45.66 17.12
C LEU A 3 -46.05 -45.33 15.77
N GLY A 4 -46.40 -44.16 15.20
CA GLY A 4 -45.70 -43.58 14.05
C GLY A 4 -46.42 -42.41 13.39
N SER A 5 -46.49 -41.25 14.06
CA SER A 5 -46.87 -39.97 13.45
C SER A 5 -45.60 -39.27 12.96
N CYS A 6 -45.41 -39.18 11.64
CA CYS A 6 -44.32 -38.42 11.01
C CYS A 6 -44.87 -37.12 10.41
N SER A 7 -45.05 -36.11 11.25
CA SER A 7 -45.15 -34.72 10.79
C SER A 7 -43.73 -34.16 10.65
N GLY A 8 -43.17 -34.28 9.45
CA GLY A 8 -41.88 -33.68 9.09
C GLY A 8 -41.98 -32.16 9.13
N ARG A 9 -41.54 -31.56 10.24
CA ARG A 9 -41.28 -30.13 10.34
C ARG A 9 -39.98 -29.83 9.62
N CYS A 10 -40.04 -29.01 8.58
CA CYS A 10 -38.86 -28.36 8.00
C CYS A 10 -38.19 -27.52 9.09
N GLY A 11 -37.07 -27.99 9.63
CA GLY A 11 -36.18 -27.16 10.44
C GLY A 11 -35.51 -26.14 9.53
N ARG A 12 -35.76 -24.85 9.75
CA ARG A 12 -34.89 -23.77 9.23
C ARG A 12 -33.50 -23.99 9.85
N PRO A 13 -32.40 -23.91 9.08
CA PRO A 13 -31.10 -23.78 9.71
C PRO A 13 -31.08 -22.47 10.48
N ALA A 14 -30.61 -22.54 11.73
CA ALA A 14 -30.38 -21.38 12.56
C ALA A 14 -29.39 -20.45 11.83
N GLY A 15 -29.80 -19.19 11.63
CA GLY A 15 -28.91 -18.16 11.13
C GLY A 15 -27.77 -17.98 12.13
N GLY A 16 -26.59 -18.48 11.78
CA GLY A 16 -25.36 -18.06 12.43
C GLY A 16 -25.19 -16.57 12.19
N VAL A 17 -25.04 -15.80 13.27
CA VAL A 17 -24.54 -14.43 13.18
C VAL A 17 -23.16 -14.55 12.57
N GLN A 18 -23.01 -14.20 11.29
CA GLN A 18 -21.70 -13.96 10.71
C GLN A 18 -21.12 -12.81 11.51
N THR A 19 -20.23 -13.10 12.46
CA THR A 19 -19.40 -12.07 13.09
C THR A 19 -18.67 -11.39 11.94
N VAL A 20 -18.95 -10.11 11.72
CA VAL A 20 -18.19 -9.30 10.79
C VAL A 20 -16.80 -9.20 11.40
N THR A 21 -15.91 -10.10 10.98
CA THR A 21 -14.53 -10.09 11.42
C THR A 21 -13.89 -8.82 10.89
N THR A 22 -13.42 -7.97 11.80
CA THR A 22 -12.84 -6.69 11.44
C THR A 22 -11.36 -6.85 11.14
N LEU A 23 -10.83 -6.01 10.24
CA LEU A 23 -9.42 -6.01 9.85
C LEU A 23 -8.47 -5.79 11.06
N TYR A 24 -8.97 -5.19 12.15
CA TYR A 24 -8.21 -4.96 13.39
C TYR A 24 -8.16 -6.17 14.34
N GLU A 25 -8.85 -7.26 14.04
CA GLU A 25 -8.95 -8.41 14.96
C GLU A 25 -8.45 -9.72 14.33
N ASP A 26 -8.47 -9.83 13.00
CA ASP A 26 -8.05 -11.02 12.26
C ASP A 26 -6.76 -10.80 11.48
N GLU A 27 -5.70 -11.44 11.98
CA GLU A 27 -4.37 -11.43 11.39
C GLU A 27 -4.37 -11.96 9.95
N ALA A 28 -5.12 -13.03 9.64
CA ALA A 28 -5.12 -13.61 8.30
C ALA A 28 -5.83 -12.68 7.31
N LEU A 29 -6.92 -12.04 7.75
CA LEU A 29 -7.61 -11.04 6.94
C LEU A 29 -6.73 -9.81 6.71
N PHE A 30 -6.03 -9.33 7.74
CA PHE A 30 -5.08 -8.22 7.65
C PHE A 30 -3.95 -8.52 6.66
N LEU A 31 -3.26 -9.65 6.82
CA LEU A 31 -2.16 -10.07 5.93
C LEU A 31 -2.64 -10.24 4.48
N ALA A 32 -3.85 -10.77 4.27
CA ALA A 32 -4.43 -10.90 2.93
C ALA A 32 -4.68 -9.55 2.25
N HIS A 33 -5.11 -8.53 3.01
CA HIS A 33 -5.26 -7.18 2.47
C HIS A 33 -3.89 -6.57 2.15
N SER A 34 -2.94 -6.65 3.08
CA SER A 34 -1.60 -6.08 2.90
C SER A 34 -0.91 -6.64 1.66
N VAL A 35 -0.83 -7.97 1.49
CA VAL A 35 -0.13 -8.55 0.33
C VAL A 35 -0.79 -8.18 -1.00
N ALA A 36 -2.12 -8.12 -1.05
CA ALA A 36 -2.84 -7.80 -2.27
C ALA A 36 -2.57 -6.35 -2.72
N LEU A 37 -2.58 -5.40 -1.78
CA LEU A 37 -2.26 -4.00 -2.05
C LEU A 37 -0.82 -3.83 -2.55
N GLU A 38 0.13 -4.48 -1.89
CA GLU A 38 1.55 -4.36 -2.21
C GLU A 38 1.88 -4.96 -3.58
N GLN A 39 1.28 -6.11 -3.91
CA GLN A 39 1.43 -6.70 -5.24
C GLN A 39 0.82 -5.81 -6.35
N GLU A 40 -0.35 -5.21 -6.11
CA GLU A 40 -0.97 -4.28 -7.06
C GLU A 40 -0.14 -3.01 -7.24
N ALA A 41 0.38 -2.45 -6.14
CA ALA A 41 1.25 -1.27 -6.15
C ALA A 41 2.54 -1.54 -6.93
N ALA A 42 3.24 -2.64 -6.63
CA ALA A 42 4.46 -3.04 -7.33
C ALA A 42 4.21 -3.19 -8.83
N GLN A 43 3.17 -3.91 -9.23
CA GLN A 43 2.82 -4.11 -10.64
C GLN A 43 2.62 -2.76 -11.35
N ARG A 44 1.80 -1.87 -10.77
CA ARG A 44 1.50 -0.57 -11.36
C ARG A 44 2.77 0.30 -11.50
N LEU A 45 3.62 0.31 -10.48
CA LEU A 45 4.85 1.10 -10.50
C LEU A 45 5.84 0.58 -11.55
N TYR A 46 5.96 -0.74 -11.72
CA TYR A 46 6.75 -1.33 -12.81
C TYR A 46 6.21 -0.98 -14.20
N GLU A 47 4.90 -1.03 -14.40
CA GLU A 47 4.28 -0.63 -15.67
C GLU A 47 4.59 0.83 -16.01
N LEU A 48 4.53 1.71 -15.01
CA LEU A 48 4.86 3.12 -15.20
C LEU A 48 6.36 3.34 -15.42
N ALA A 49 7.23 2.63 -14.70
CA ALA A 49 8.68 2.68 -14.89
C ALA A 49 9.08 2.26 -16.32
N ASN A 50 8.46 1.20 -16.85
CA ASN A 50 8.65 0.77 -18.23
C ASN A 50 8.21 1.84 -19.23
N THR A 51 7.12 2.56 -18.93
CA THR A 51 6.69 3.71 -19.75
C THR A 51 7.74 4.83 -19.73
N MET A 52 8.37 5.09 -18.58
CA MET A 52 9.42 6.12 -18.45
C MET A 52 10.70 5.77 -19.23
N ASP A 53 11.02 4.48 -19.35
CA ASP A 53 12.12 4.01 -20.20
C ASP A 53 11.92 4.42 -21.66
N VAL A 54 10.70 4.21 -22.18
CA VAL A 54 10.32 4.56 -23.57
C VAL A 54 10.41 6.06 -23.82
N HIS A 55 10.05 6.88 -22.82
CA HIS A 55 10.12 8.34 -22.91
C HIS A 55 11.49 8.92 -22.52
N ASN A 56 12.49 8.07 -22.24
CA ASN A 56 13.83 8.44 -21.78
C ASN A 56 13.83 9.34 -20.53
N ASN A 57 12.81 9.23 -19.68
CA ASN A 57 12.73 9.92 -18.40
C ASN A 57 13.40 9.05 -17.32
N ARG A 58 14.74 9.03 -17.35
CA ARG A 58 15.57 8.16 -16.51
C ARG A 58 15.42 8.43 -15.01
N GLU A 59 15.21 9.69 -14.65
CA GLU A 59 15.07 10.09 -13.25
C GLU A 59 13.78 9.54 -12.64
N LEU A 60 12.64 9.75 -13.31
CA LEU A 60 11.36 9.22 -12.86
C LEU A 60 11.32 7.69 -12.97
N GLN A 61 11.91 7.10 -14.01
CA GLN A 61 12.08 5.65 -14.12
C GLN A 61 12.78 5.08 -12.87
N GLY A 62 13.93 5.65 -12.50
CA GLY A 62 14.70 5.18 -11.35
C GLY A 62 13.93 5.29 -10.03
N LEU A 63 13.19 6.38 -9.84
CA LEU A 63 12.31 6.53 -8.67
C LEU A 63 11.20 5.47 -8.65
N LEU A 64 10.51 5.25 -9.77
CA LEU A 64 9.42 4.28 -9.83
C LEU A 64 9.89 2.84 -9.60
N LEU A 65 11.08 2.48 -10.07
CA LEU A 65 11.69 1.17 -9.81
C LEU A 65 12.02 0.99 -8.33
N GLU A 66 12.48 2.05 -7.65
CA GLU A 66 12.75 2.02 -6.21
C GLU A 66 11.44 1.81 -5.42
N LEU A 67 10.40 2.59 -5.72
CA LEU A 67 9.09 2.45 -5.07
C LEU A 67 8.48 1.06 -5.33
N ALA A 68 8.62 0.53 -6.55
CA ALA A 68 8.14 -0.81 -6.87
C ALA A 68 8.86 -1.89 -6.03
N ALA A 69 10.15 -1.70 -5.77
CA ALA A 69 10.93 -2.59 -4.93
C ALA A 69 10.51 -2.54 -3.45
N TYR A 70 10.09 -1.38 -2.93
CA TYR A 70 9.51 -1.29 -1.58
C TYR A 70 8.25 -2.16 -1.47
N SER A 71 7.30 -1.99 -2.39
CA SER A 71 6.09 -2.80 -2.40
C SER A 71 6.36 -4.30 -2.63
N GLU A 72 7.32 -4.67 -3.49
CA GLU A 72 7.72 -6.06 -3.66
C GLU A 72 8.30 -6.66 -2.36
N HIS A 73 9.15 -5.90 -1.65
CA HIS A 73 9.68 -6.33 -0.36
C HIS A 73 8.58 -6.51 0.68
N HIS A 74 7.59 -5.61 0.75
CA HIS A 74 6.45 -5.77 1.65
C HIS A 74 5.64 -7.03 1.33
N ALA A 75 5.33 -7.27 0.06
CA ALA A 75 4.62 -8.47 -0.36
C ALA A 75 5.36 -9.74 0.08
N LEU A 76 6.68 -9.80 -0.14
CA LEU A 76 7.53 -10.91 0.29
C LEU A 76 7.59 -11.07 1.81
N ALA A 77 7.64 -9.97 2.57
CA ALA A 77 7.62 -9.99 4.02
C ALA A 77 6.30 -10.58 4.54
N VAL A 78 5.16 -10.18 3.96
CA VAL A 78 3.84 -10.73 4.27
C VAL A 78 3.75 -12.22 3.91
N GLU A 79 4.21 -12.61 2.72
CA GLU A 79 4.23 -14.01 2.29
C GLU A 79 5.07 -14.90 3.23
N ALA A 80 6.21 -14.41 3.70
CA ALA A 80 7.06 -15.10 4.65
C ALA A 80 6.35 -15.34 6.01
N LEU A 81 5.53 -14.39 6.46
CA LEU A 81 4.72 -14.52 7.69
C LEU A 81 3.59 -15.55 7.54
N CYS A 82 3.16 -15.84 6.31
CA CYS A 82 2.12 -16.81 6.06
C CYS A 82 2.59 -18.26 6.25
N GLN A 83 3.90 -18.54 6.17
CA GLN A 83 4.50 -19.88 6.41
C GLN A 83 3.79 -21.02 5.64
N GLY A 84 3.25 -20.75 4.45
CA GLY A 84 2.50 -21.73 3.64
C GLY A 84 1.04 -21.92 4.04
N ARG A 85 0.51 -21.14 5.00
CA ARG A 85 -0.93 -21.01 5.24
C ARG A 85 -1.56 -20.31 4.04
N THR A 86 -2.69 -20.82 3.58
CA THR A 86 -3.47 -20.16 2.54
C THR A 86 -4.20 -18.98 3.15
N LEU A 87 -3.80 -17.77 2.78
CA LEU A 87 -4.56 -16.57 3.08
C LEU A 87 -5.91 -16.60 2.33
N PRO A 88 -6.97 -15.98 2.87
CA PRO A 88 -8.19 -15.79 2.12
C PRO A 88 -7.88 -15.02 0.82
N SER A 89 -8.30 -15.58 -0.32
CA SER A 89 -8.23 -14.85 -1.58
C SER A 89 -9.32 -13.78 -1.58
N LEU A 90 -8.90 -12.52 -1.49
CA LEU A 90 -9.80 -11.38 -1.56
C LEU A 90 -9.92 -10.94 -3.02
N ARG A 91 -11.14 -10.82 -3.52
CA ARG A 91 -11.40 -10.11 -4.78
C ARG A 91 -11.38 -8.61 -4.54
N ALA A 92 -11.12 -7.84 -5.60
CA ALA A 92 -11.00 -6.38 -5.51
C ALA A 92 -12.23 -5.64 -4.92
N TRP A 93 -13.40 -6.29 -4.86
CA TRP A 93 -14.62 -5.76 -4.23
C TRP A 93 -14.95 -6.39 -2.86
N GLU A 94 -14.15 -7.35 -2.41
CA GLU A 94 -14.27 -8.01 -1.10
C GLU A 94 -13.41 -7.30 -0.03
N TYR A 95 -12.69 -6.24 -0.40
CA TYR A 95 -12.00 -5.37 0.53
C TYR A 95 -12.99 -4.72 1.51
N SER A 96 -12.96 -5.17 2.77
CA SER A 96 -13.80 -4.62 3.84
C SER A 96 -12.93 -3.80 4.78
N TRP A 97 -12.65 -2.57 4.35
CA TRP A 97 -11.91 -1.62 5.16
C TRP A 97 -12.73 -1.14 6.36
N PRO A 98 -12.12 -0.99 7.54
CA PRO A 98 -12.77 -0.31 8.65
C PRO A 98 -13.14 1.12 8.26
N GLN A 99 -14.38 1.52 8.58
CA GLN A 99 -14.95 2.87 8.45
C GLN A 99 -14.06 3.91 7.72
N GLU A 100 -14.12 3.89 6.37
CA GLU A 100 -13.54 4.91 5.47
C GLU A 100 -12.02 4.92 5.27
N GLU A 101 -11.26 3.95 5.81
CA GLU A 101 -9.83 3.77 5.48
C GLU A 101 -9.68 3.18 4.07
N SER A 102 -9.81 4.05 3.07
CA SER A 102 -9.85 3.72 1.64
C SER A 102 -8.54 3.08 1.13
N PRO A 103 -8.58 2.20 0.12
CA PRO A 103 -7.38 1.75 -0.61
C PRO A 103 -6.55 2.91 -1.19
N GLU A 104 -7.11 4.11 -1.31
CA GLU A 104 -6.38 5.34 -1.66
C GLU A 104 -5.21 5.66 -0.71
N VAL A 105 -5.27 5.22 0.55
CA VAL A 105 -4.19 5.36 1.55
C VAL A 105 -2.87 4.74 1.05
N PHE A 106 -2.95 3.65 0.30
CA PHE A 106 -1.82 2.85 -0.16
C PHE A 106 -1.55 2.97 -1.67
N HIS A 107 -2.39 3.72 -2.38
CA HIS A 107 -2.38 3.67 -3.83
C HIS A 107 -1.53 4.77 -4.45
N TYR A 108 -0.54 4.34 -5.23
CA TYR A 108 0.17 5.16 -6.20
C TYR A 108 -0.70 5.56 -7.42
N ALA A 109 -2.03 5.55 -7.28
CA ALA A 109 -2.97 5.84 -8.36
C ALA A 109 -2.79 7.24 -8.94
N ARG A 110 -2.36 8.19 -8.11
CA ARG A 110 -2.09 9.58 -8.50
C ARG A 110 -0.79 9.75 -9.26
N VAL A 111 0.13 8.79 -9.20
CA VAL A 111 1.37 8.84 -9.97
C VAL A 111 1.08 8.53 -11.44
N HIS A 112 1.54 9.40 -12.34
CA HIS A 112 1.32 9.25 -13.78
C HIS A 112 2.50 9.78 -14.60
N TYR A 113 2.56 9.37 -15.87
CA TYR A 113 3.71 9.58 -16.75
C TYR A 113 4.04 11.05 -17.06
N LEU A 114 3.09 11.97 -16.89
CA LEU A 114 3.29 13.41 -17.07
C LEU A 114 3.90 14.13 -15.86
N MET A 115 4.15 13.43 -14.75
CA MET A 115 4.74 14.03 -13.54
C MET A 115 6.24 14.23 -13.71
N THR A 116 6.78 15.22 -12.99
CA THR A 116 8.21 15.27 -12.69
C THR A 116 8.57 14.23 -11.62
N ALA A 117 9.86 13.90 -11.49
CA ALA A 117 10.33 13.05 -10.41
C ALA A 117 10.00 13.63 -9.02
N GLU A 118 10.09 14.95 -8.86
CA GLU A 118 9.71 15.63 -7.61
C GLU A 118 8.22 15.46 -7.28
N GLN A 119 7.33 15.66 -8.27
CA GLN A 119 5.88 15.49 -8.07
C GLN A 119 5.53 14.05 -7.71
N ALA A 120 6.11 13.08 -8.40
CA ALA A 120 5.91 11.67 -8.10
C ALA A 120 6.45 11.32 -6.70
N LEU A 121 7.58 11.89 -6.29
CA LEU A 121 8.17 11.69 -4.98
C LEU A 121 7.31 12.28 -3.85
N GLN A 122 6.67 13.42 -4.06
CA GLN A 122 5.73 14.01 -3.10
C GLN A 122 4.49 13.12 -2.92
N VAL A 123 3.95 12.56 -4.02
CA VAL A 123 2.84 11.60 -3.95
C VAL A 123 3.29 10.34 -3.20
N ALA A 124 4.47 9.80 -3.51
CA ALA A 124 5.00 8.63 -2.83
C ALA A 124 5.18 8.86 -1.33
N LEU A 125 5.73 10.02 -0.94
CA LEU A 125 5.89 10.38 0.46
C LEU A 125 4.55 10.44 1.20
N GLU A 126 3.50 10.95 0.56
CA GLU A 126 2.14 10.97 1.13
C GLU A 126 1.61 9.55 1.33
N VAL A 127 1.80 8.65 0.34
CA VAL A 127 1.41 7.24 0.44
C VAL A 127 2.11 6.56 1.62
N GLU A 128 3.44 6.66 1.74
CA GLU A 128 4.17 6.01 2.84
C GLU A 128 3.82 6.59 4.22
N GLN A 129 3.56 7.90 4.32
CA GLN A 129 3.09 8.51 5.56
C GLN A 129 1.71 8.01 5.98
N ASN A 130 0.81 7.85 5.00
CA ASN A 130 -0.53 7.33 5.21
C ASN A 130 -0.49 5.84 5.61
N ALA A 131 0.33 5.03 4.92
CA ALA A 131 0.56 3.62 5.25
C ALA A 131 1.10 3.45 6.67
N ARG A 132 2.13 4.23 7.04
CA ARG A 132 2.66 4.25 8.41
C ARG A 132 1.56 4.57 9.42
N GLY A 133 0.80 5.65 9.20
CA GLY A 133 -0.26 6.08 10.11
C GLY A 133 -1.35 5.02 10.30
N PHE A 134 -1.70 4.31 9.24
CA PHE A 134 -2.61 3.18 9.30
C PHE A 134 -2.05 2.03 10.16
N TYR A 135 -0.81 1.61 9.93
CA TYR A 135 -0.20 0.53 10.71
C TYR A 135 -0.03 0.89 12.18
N GLU A 136 0.30 2.16 12.49
CA GLU A 136 0.31 2.68 13.86
C GLU A 136 -1.08 2.62 14.51
N ASP A 137 -2.15 2.92 13.76
CA ASP A 137 -3.52 2.84 14.25
C ASP A 137 -3.96 1.39 14.52
N VAL A 138 -3.64 0.47 13.59
CA VAL A 138 -3.88 -0.97 13.77
C VAL A 138 -3.16 -1.49 15.01
N ALA A 139 -1.87 -1.14 15.17
CA ALA A 139 -1.08 -1.53 16.33
C ALA A 139 -1.68 -1.02 17.66
N ARG A 140 -2.24 0.19 17.64
CA ARG A 140 -2.85 0.83 18.82
C ARG A 140 -4.23 0.27 19.17
N ARG A 141 -5.04 -0.10 18.18
CA ARG A 141 -6.45 -0.47 18.36
C ARG A 141 -6.69 -1.97 18.41
N SER A 142 -5.79 -2.78 17.85
CA SER A 142 -5.94 -4.23 17.82
C SER A 142 -6.02 -4.81 19.23
N GLY A 143 -7.06 -5.61 19.47
CA GLY A 143 -7.17 -6.43 20.69
C GLY A 143 -6.29 -7.69 20.65
N ASN A 144 -5.71 -8.01 19.49
CA ASN A 144 -4.83 -9.15 19.28
C ASN A 144 -3.35 -8.70 19.40
N PRO A 145 -2.61 -9.16 20.43
CA PRO A 145 -1.21 -8.77 20.64
C PRO A 145 -0.27 -9.12 19.49
N ALA A 146 -0.49 -10.26 18.80
CA ALA A 146 0.35 -10.67 17.68
C ALA A 146 0.16 -9.76 16.47
N LEU A 147 -1.09 -9.39 16.18
CA LEU A 147 -1.40 -8.42 15.13
C LEU A 147 -0.86 -7.02 15.50
N ALA A 148 -0.94 -6.63 16.77
CA ALA A 148 -0.42 -5.35 17.22
C ALA A 148 1.11 -5.25 17.06
N GLU A 149 1.84 -6.29 17.43
CA GLU A 149 3.28 -6.38 17.24
C GLU A 149 3.65 -6.37 15.75
N LEU A 150 2.90 -7.11 14.93
CA LEU A 150 3.10 -7.15 13.49
C LEU A 150 2.88 -5.78 12.84
N ALA A 151 1.78 -5.11 13.14
CA ALA A 151 1.48 -3.79 12.60
C ALA A 151 2.52 -2.75 13.05
N SER A 152 3.02 -2.84 14.29
CA SER A 152 4.11 -1.99 14.78
C SER A 152 5.40 -2.17 13.96
N ARG A 153 5.69 -3.39 13.51
CA ARG A 153 6.85 -3.66 12.64
C ARG A 153 6.68 -3.03 11.26
N PHE A 154 5.52 -3.20 10.63
CA PHE A 154 5.23 -2.55 9.34
C PHE A 154 5.29 -1.02 9.45
N ALA A 155 4.74 -0.43 10.50
CA ALA A 155 4.88 1.01 10.75
C ALA A 155 6.36 1.46 10.87
N GLY A 156 7.22 0.63 11.46
CA GLY A 156 8.65 0.87 11.54
C GLY A 156 9.33 0.86 10.15
N GLU A 157 9.00 -0.13 9.32
CA GLU A 157 9.48 -0.23 7.94
C GLU A 157 9.06 1.01 7.11
N GLU A 158 7.79 1.42 7.21
CA GLU A 158 7.33 2.63 6.50
C GLU A 158 7.98 3.92 7.01
N ALA A 159 8.34 3.98 8.29
CA ALA A 159 9.08 5.13 8.82
C ALA A 159 10.46 5.26 8.15
N GLU A 160 11.13 4.16 7.83
CA GLU A 160 12.39 4.16 7.10
C GLU A 160 12.20 4.65 5.66
N HIS A 161 11.15 4.19 4.97
CA HIS A 161 10.79 4.65 3.63
C HIS A 161 10.48 6.15 3.60
N VAL A 162 9.64 6.64 4.51
CA VAL A 162 9.34 8.07 4.67
C VAL A 162 10.63 8.88 4.82
N GLN A 163 11.58 8.40 5.64
CA GLN A 163 12.84 9.10 5.86
C GLN A 163 13.71 9.14 4.60
N ALA A 164 13.80 8.02 3.87
CA ALA A 164 14.53 7.91 2.61
C ALA A 164 13.95 8.86 1.54
N LEU A 165 12.62 8.86 1.36
CA LEU A 165 11.94 9.72 0.39
C LEU A 165 12.08 11.22 0.75
N GLN A 166 11.99 11.57 2.03
CA GLN A 166 12.23 12.94 2.51
C GLN A 166 13.66 13.41 2.21
N ALA A 167 14.66 12.56 2.48
CA ALA A 167 16.05 12.89 2.17
C ALA A 167 16.25 13.12 0.67
N ARG A 168 15.65 12.27 -0.17
CA ARG A 168 15.71 12.41 -1.63
C ARG A 168 15.03 13.69 -2.11
N LEU A 169 13.88 14.04 -1.55
CA LEU A 169 13.15 15.27 -1.91
C LEU A 169 13.97 16.52 -1.55
N GLN A 170 14.62 16.51 -0.38
CA GLN A 170 15.49 17.60 0.04
C GLN A 170 16.67 17.81 -0.93
N VAL A 171 17.26 16.72 -1.45
CA VAL A 171 18.35 16.80 -2.44
C VAL A 171 17.86 17.45 -3.74
N LEU A 172 16.70 17.04 -4.26
CA LEU A 172 16.12 17.61 -5.48
C LEU A 172 15.83 19.10 -5.33
N GLN A 173 15.20 19.49 -4.22
CA GLN A 173 14.88 20.89 -3.94
C GLN A 173 16.13 21.76 -3.76
N SER A 174 17.17 21.20 -3.15
CA SER A 174 18.46 21.90 -2.99
C SER A 174 19.18 22.07 -4.33
N ALA A 175 19.14 21.06 -5.21
CA ALA A 175 19.71 21.16 -6.54
C ALA A 175 18.99 22.21 -7.41
N ALA A 176 17.65 22.23 -7.37
CA ALA A 176 16.84 23.24 -8.07
C ALA A 176 17.14 24.66 -7.57
N ALA A 177 17.40 24.84 -6.27
CA ALA A 177 17.78 26.14 -5.72
C ALA A 177 19.15 26.63 -6.21
N LEU A 178 20.09 25.71 -6.52
CA LEU A 178 21.43 26.02 -7.04
C LEU A 178 21.43 26.33 -8.55
N ASP A 179 20.46 25.81 -9.31
CA ASP A 179 20.31 26.01 -10.76
C ASP A 179 19.67 27.36 -11.15
N ASN A 180 19.43 28.25 -10.17
CA ASN A 180 18.72 29.52 -10.39
C ASN A 180 19.58 30.63 -11.01
N THR A 181 20.64 30.28 -11.75
CA THR A 181 21.53 31.23 -12.43
C THR A 181 21.95 30.77 -13.81
N ASP A 182 21.14 31.10 -14.82
CA ASP A 182 21.64 31.51 -16.13
C ASP A 182 20.63 32.44 -16.82
N PHE A 183 20.69 33.73 -16.47
CA PHE A 183 20.14 34.79 -17.33
C PHE A 183 21.27 35.25 -18.24
N ASP A 184 21.63 34.45 -19.25
CA ASP A 184 22.50 34.89 -20.33
C ASP A 184 21.91 36.20 -20.90
N PRO A 185 22.60 37.35 -20.77
CA PRO A 185 22.10 38.60 -21.31
C PRO A 185 22.06 38.50 -22.84
N PRO A 186 21.03 39.05 -23.51
CA PRO A 186 20.93 38.97 -24.96
C PRO A 186 22.19 39.58 -25.60
N HIS A 187 22.92 38.77 -26.36
CA HIS A 187 24.05 39.22 -27.16
C HIS A 187 23.54 40.16 -28.24
N MET A 188 23.64 41.47 -28.02
CA MET A 188 23.34 42.47 -29.02
C MET A 188 24.50 42.50 -30.03
N PRO A 189 24.27 42.22 -31.33
CA PRO A 189 25.32 42.35 -32.34
C PRO A 189 25.70 43.83 -32.52
N GLU A 190 27.01 44.10 -32.70
CA GLU A 190 27.57 45.42 -33.04
C GLU A 190 27.10 45.95 -34.41
#